data_AF-A0A0F3L7Y2-F1
#
_entry.id   AF-A0A0F3L7Y2-F1
#
_cell.length_a   1.000
_cell.length_b   1.000
_cell.length_c   1.000
_cell.angle_alpha   90.00
_cell.angle_beta   90.00
_cell.angle_gamma   90.00
#
_symmetry.space_group_name_H-M   'P 1'
#
loop_
_entity.id
_entity.type
_entity.pdbx_description
1 polymer ?
#
loop_
_entity_poly.entity_id
_entity_poly.type
_entity_poly.pdbx_seq_one_letter_code
_entity_poly.pdbx_strand_id
1 'polypeptide(L)'
;MGPHPQPVSTWSASYKFDCGERQVILEIGVSAGRASVSKLDLRRGDAAAVLPDLNAALANQHFEDIFVMCTRTDPYPQVIFITAREKPDGGYEPSSVLVSSVGSAANDVALEVRSPVGA
;
A
#
# COMPACT_ATOMS: atom_id res chain seq x y z
N MET A 1 -23.18 23.09 -11.05
CA MET A 1 -22.21 22.13 -10.50
C MET A 1 -20.84 22.64 -10.91
N GLY A 2 -20.09 23.22 -9.97
CA GLY A 2 -18.75 23.75 -10.25
C GLY A 2 -17.72 22.62 -10.30
N PRO A 3 -16.57 22.82 -10.97
CA PRO A 3 -15.53 21.80 -11.00
C PRO A 3 -15.09 21.52 -9.57
N HIS A 4 -15.20 20.28 -9.12
CA HIS A 4 -14.56 19.87 -7.87
C HIS A 4 -13.05 20.05 -8.08
N PRO A 5 -12.37 20.96 -7.36
CA PRO A 5 -10.94 20.86 -7.25
C PRO A 5 -10.74 19.67 -6.31
N GLN A 6 -10.51 18.48 -6.83
CA GLN A 6 -9.99 17.42 -5.98
C GLN A 6 -8.55 17.82 -5.67
N PRO A 7 -8.19 18.21 -4.44
CA PRO A 7 -6.79 18.11 -4.07
C PRO A 7 -6.53 16.61 -4.09
N VAL A 8 -5.59 16.17 -4.91
CA VAL A 8 -4.90 14.91 -4.65
C VAL A 8 -4.23 15.11 -3.29
N SER A 9 -4.97 14.72 -2.25
CA SER A 9 -4.76 15.13 -0.87
C SER A 9 -3.31 14.84 -0.51
N THR A 10 -2.54 15.89 -0.23
CA THR A 10 -1.18 15.70 0.25
C THR A 10 -1.26 15.43 1.74
N TRP A 11 -0.91 14.21 2.15
CA TRP A 11 -0.97 13.80 3.53
C TRP A 11 0.11 12.77 3.84
N SER A 12 0.43 12.62 5.12
CA SER A 12 1.28 11.57 5.60
C SER A 12 0.66 10.94 6.84
N ALA A 13 0.81 9.63 6.99
CA ALA A 13 0.34 8.91 8.16
C ALA A 13 1.39 7.92 8.64
N SER A 14 1.47 7.79 9.96
CA SER A 14 2.22 6.74 10.63
C SER A 14 1.23 5.75 11.23
N TYR A 15 1.20 4.54 10.70
CA TYR A 15 0.35 3.48 11.20
C TYR A 15 1.14 2.54 12.10
N LYS A 16 0.47 2.12 13.17
CA LYS A 16 0.89 1.01 14.01
C LYS A 16 -0.27 0.01 14.05
N PHE A 17 -0.27 -0.95 13.13
CA PHE A 17 -1.31 -1.96 13.02
C PHE A 17 -1.04 -3.11 13.98
N ASP A 18 -2.09 -3.65 14.59
CA ASP A 18 -2.01 -4.98 15.20
C ASP A 18 -2.58 -6.01 14.22
N CYS A 19 -1.70 -6.84 13.65
CA CYS A 19 -2.03 -7.80 12.60
C CYS A 19 -2.04 -9.21 13.20
N GLY A 20 -2.93 -9.42 14.17
CA GLY A 20 -3.05 -10.64 14.97
C GLY A 20 -2.34 -10.52 16.32
N GLU A 21 -1.19 -11.17 16.48
CA GLU A 21 -0.37 -11.09 17.70
C GLU A 21 0.85 -10.16 17.51
N ARG A 22 0.86 -9.34 16.45
CA ARG A 22 2.07 -8.66 15.98
C ARG A 22 1.80 -7.24 15.51
N GLN A 23 2.69 -6.34 15.91
CA GLN A 23 2.61 -4.92 15.56
C GLN A 23 3.39 -4.60 14.30
N VAL A 24 2.74 -4.20 13.22
CA VAL A 24 3.37 -3.67 12.00
C VAL A 24 3.48 -2.15 12.11
N ILE A 25 4.64 -1.59 11.74
CA ILE A 25 4.86 -0.15 11.69
C ILE A 25 5.00 0.27 10.23
N LEU A 26 4.23 1.27 9.81
CA LEU A 26 4.24 1.80 8.44
C LEU A 26 4.24 3.32 8.48
N GLU A 27 5.08 3.95 7.66
CA GLU A 27 5.05 5.39 7.41
C GLU A 27 4.83 5.63 5.92
N ILE A 28 3.71 6.26 5.57
CA ILE A 28 3.31 6.55 4.18
C ILE A 28 3.07 8.04 4.00
N GLY A 29 3.47 8.56 2.84
CA GLY A 29 3.15 9.88 2.34
C GLY A 29 2.47 9.80 0.98
N VAL A 30 1.40 10.54 0.80
CA VAL A 30 0.68 10.72 -0.47
C VAL A 30 0.84 12.16 -0.91
N SER A 31 1.19 12.37 -2.17
CA SER A 31 1.31 13.69 -2.79
C SER A 31 0.99 13.59 -4.28
N ALA A 32 0.10 14.46 -4.78
CA ALA A 32 -0.25 14.52 -6.20
C ALA A 32 -0.65 13.16 -6.81
N GLY A 33 -1.37 12.31 -6.05
CA GLY A 33 -1.85 11.00 -6.53
C GLY A 33 -0.77 9.94 -6.59
N ARG A 34 0.34 10.16 -5.87
CA ARG A 34 1.43 9.21 -5.73
C ARG A 34 1.62 8.88 -4.26
N ALA A 35 1.67 7.61 -3.93
CA ALA A 35 2.01 7.12 -2.60
C ALA A 35 3.49 6.75 -2.52
N SER A 36 4.08 7.01 -1.36
CA SER A 36 5.46 6.63 -1.03
C SER A 36 5.52 6.14 0.41
N VAL A 37 6.22 5.04 0.63
CA VAL A 37 6.45 4.41 1.92
C VAL A 37 7.90 4.67 2.31
N SER A 38 8.09 5.33 3.44
CA SER A 38 9.42 5.67 3.98
C SER A 38 9.90 4.66 5.03
N LYS A 39 8.96 3.91 5.62
CA LYS A 39 9.26 2.87 6.62
C LYS A 39 8.23 1.76 6.57
N LEU A 40 8.70 0.51 6.64
CA LEU A 40 7.86 -0.68 6.78
C LEU A 40 8.60 -1.71 7.64
N ASP A 41 8.07 -1.97 8.85
CA ASP A 41 8.57 -2.97 9.78
C ASP A 41 7.51 -4.07 9.97
N LEU A 42 7.83 -5.28 9.50
CA LEU A 42 6.97 -6.46 9.61
C LEU A 42 7.32 -7.34 10.83
N ARG A 43 8.19 -6.87 11.74
CA ARG A 43 8.70 -7.52 12.98
C ARG A 43 9.47 -8.83 12.82
N ARG A 44 9.49 -9.43 11.62
CA ARG A 44 10.38 -10.54 11.24
C ARG A 44 11.47 -10.13 10.25
N GLY A 45 11.41 -8.89 9.80
CA GLY A 45 12.33 -8.31 8.87
C GLY A 45 12.05 -6.83 8.71
N ASP A 46 13.12 -6.05 8.59
CA ASP A 46 13.02 -4.70 8.07
C ASP A 46 12.76 -4.82 6.57
N ALA A 47 11.61 -4.33 6.11
CA ALA A 47 11.27 -4.34 4.69
C ALA A 47 11.99 -3.23 3.92
N ALA A 48 12.98 -2.56 4.52
CA ALA A 48 13.85 -1.57 3.88
C ALA A 48 14.38 -2.03 2.52
N ALA A 49 14.71 -3.32 2.37
CA ALA A 49 15.22 -3.88 1.12
C ALA A 49 14.19 -3.84 -0.03
N VAL A 50 12.89 -3.95 0.27
CA VAL A 50 11.81 -3.94 -0.74
C VAL A 50 11.16 -2.57 -0.90
N LEU A 51 11.51 -1.57 -0.06
CA LEU A 51 10.96 -0.22 -0.18
C LEU A 51 11.16 0.42 -1.56
N PRO A 52 12.30 0.28 -2.26
CA PRO A 52 12.46 0.82 -3.61
C PRO A 52 11.43 0.23 -4.59
N ASP A 53 11.26 -1.10 -4.59
CA ASP A 53 10.34 -1.79 -5.49
C ASP A 53 8.87 -1.53 -5.12
N LEU A 54 8.55 -1.47 -3.83
CA LEU A 54 7.24 -1.07 -3.33
C LEU A 54 6.87 0.34 -3.78
N ASN A 55 7.80 1.30 -3.64
CA ASN A 55 7.60 2.68 -4.05
C ASN A 55 7.47 2.80 -5.57
N ALA A 56 8.24 2.02 -6.33
CA ALA A 56 8.09 1.95 -7.79
C ALA A 56 6.70 1.41 -8.17
N ALA A 57 6.23 0.35 -7.51
CA ALA A 57 4.89 -0.20 -7.73
C ALA A 57 3.78 0.81 -7.40
N LEU A 58 3.85 1.47 -6.24
CA LEU A 58 2.88 2.50 -5.82
C LEU A 58 2.89 3.74 -6.71
N ALA A 59 4.06 4.18 -7.17
CA ALA A 59 4.19 5.31 -8.08
C ALA A 59 3.60 5.04 -9.48
N ASN A 60 3.56 3.77 -9.89
CA ASN A 60 2.93 3.33 -11.12
C ASN A 60 1.40 3.17 -10.99
N GLN A 61 0.84 3.22 -9.78
CA GLN A 61 -0.60 3.21 -9.59
C GLN A 61 -1.14 4.64 -9.73
N HIS A 62 -2.05 4.83 -10.69
CA HIS A 62 -2.82 6.06 -10.82
C HIS A 62 -4.10 5.92 -10.01
N PHE A 63 -4.29 6.77 -9.00
CA PHE A 63 -5.41 6.66 -8.07
C PHE A 63 -5.91 8.01 -7.56
N GLU A 64 -7.20 8.09 -7.25
CA GLU A 64 -7.78 9.22 -6.52
C GLU A 64 -7.87 8.92 -5.01
N ASP A 65 -7.97 7.65 -4.62
CA ASP A 65 -7.99 7.22 -3.21
C ASP A 65 -7.07 6.03 -2.93
N ILE A 66 -6.56 5.94 -1.70
CA ILE A 66 -5.71 4.85 -1.22
C ILE A 66 -6.09 4.43 0.20
N PHE A 67 -6.31 3.13 0.35
CA PHE A 67 -6.58 2.47 1.62
C PHE A 67 -5.40 1.60 2.00
N VAL A 68 -5.02 1.64 3.28
CA VAL A 68 -4.00 0.75 3.81
C VAL A 68 -4.63 -0.19 4.81
N MET A 69 -4.46 -1.48 4.55
CA MET A 69 -4.96 -2.55 5.41
C MET A 69 -3.80 -3.41 5.86
N CYS A 70 -3.86 -3.88 7.10
CA CYS A 70 -2.99 -4.95 7.56
C CYS A 70 -3.83 -6.20 7.80
N THR A 71 -3.36 -7.33 7.29
CA THR A 71 -3.98 -8.64 7.45
C THR A 71 -2.94 -9.67 7.85
N ARG A 72 -3.38 -10.90 8.10
CA ARG A 72 -2.53 -12.05 8.38
C ARG A 72 -2.87 -13.16 7.41
N THR A 73 -1.89 -13.60 6.64
CA THR A 73 -1.93 -14.90 5.98
C THR A 73 -1.01 -15.79 6.78
N ASP A 74 -1.61 -16.71 7.54
CA ASP A 74 -0.92 -17.55 8.51
C ASP A 74 0.37 -18.16 7.92
N PRO A 75 1.56 -17.98 8.54
CA PRO A 75 1.87 -17.34 9.83
C PRO A 75 2.41 -15.89 9.78
N TYR A 76 2.21 -15.16 8.68
CA TYR A 76 2.90 -13.91 8.41
C TYR A 76 1.97 -12.69 8.30
N PRO A 77 2.39 -11.52 8.84
CA PRO A 77 1.67 -10.27 8.61
C PRO A 77 1.81 -9.84 7.15
N GLN A 78 0.78 -9.19 6.63
CA GLN A 78 0.75 -8.62 5.29
C GLN A 78 0.16 -7.22 5.34
N VAL A 79 0.76 -6.30 4.58
CA VAL A 79 0.23 -4.96 4.35
C VAL A 79 -0.28 -4.90 2.92
N ILE A 80 -1.51 -4.44 2.75
CA ILE A 80 -2.16 -4.27 1.46
C ILE A 80 -2.44 -2.79 1.26
N PHE A 81 -1.92 -2.24 0.18
CA PHE A 81 -2.25 -0.92 -0.32
C PHE A 81 -3.29 -1.12 -1.41
N ILE A 82 -4.52 -0.68 -1.17
CA ILE A 82 -5.61 -0.73 -2.15
C ILE A 82 -5.76 0.68 -2.69
N THR A 83 -5.53 0.85 -3.99
CA THR A 83 -5.76 2.11 -4.66
C THR A 83 -7.04 2.01 -5.47
N ALA A 84 -7.83 3.09 -5.49
CA ALA A 84 -9.07 3.15 -6.24
C ALA A 84 -8.99 4.26 -7.28
N ARG A 85 -9.29 3.90 -8.53
CA ARG A 85 -9.43 4.86 -9.62
C ARG A 85 -10.89 5.04 -10.02
N GLU A 86 -11.41 6.27 -10.10
CA GLU A 86 -12.76 6.51 -10.63
C GLU A 86 -12.80 6.26 -12.14
N LYS A 87 -13.76 5.45 -12.60
CA LYS A 87 -13.96 5.21 -14.04
C LYS A 87 -14.78 6.33 -14.69
N PRO A 88 -14.53 6.68 -15.96
CA PRO A 88 -15.28 7.75 -16.65
C PRO A 88 -16.80 7.49 -16.75
N ASP A 89 -17.23 6.24 -16.75
CA ASP A 89 -18.61 5.78 -16.80
C ASP A 89 -19.26 5.62 -15.40
N GLY A 90 -18.50 5.91 -14.34
CA GLY A 90 -18.91 5.76 -12.95
C GLY A 90 -18.43 4.45 -12.32
N GLY A 91 -18.23 4.47 -11.00
CA GLY A 91 -17.67 3.36 -10.23
C GLY A 91 -16.16 3.46 -10.06
N TYR A 92 -15.57 2.48 -9.36
CA TYR A 92 -14.16 2.45 -9.03
C TYR A 92 -13.46 1.22 -9.62
N GLU A 93 -12.26 1.42 -10.13
CA GLU A 93 -11.32 0.41 -10.59
C GLU A 93 -10.24 0.20 -9.51
N PRO A 94 -10.34 -0.86 -8.69
CA PRO A 94 -9.38 -1.08 -7.61
C PRO A 94 -8.12 -1.79 -8.12
N SER A 95 -6.96 -1.29 -7.70
CA SER A 95 -5.68 -2.01 -7.80
C SER A 95 -5.15 -2.27 -6.39
N SER A 96 -4.23 -3.22 -6.25
CA SER A 96 -3.56 -3.39 -4.96
C SER A 96 -2.09 -3.76 -5.09
N VAL A 97 -1.29 -3.30 -4.12
CA VAL A 97 0.08 -3.72 -3.90
C VAL A 97 0.11 -4.40 -2.53
N LEU A 98 0.63 -5.62 -2.48
CA LEU A 98 0.69 -6.43 -1.28
C LEU A 98 2.14 -6.68 -0.90
N VAL A 99 2.47 -6.45 0.37
CA VAL A 99 3.77 -6.76 0.95
C VAL A 99 3.57 -7.74 2.07
N SER A 100 4.23 -8.89 2.00
CA SER A 100 4.10 -9.96 2.98
C SER A 100 5.46 -10.43 3.44
N SER A 101 5.57 -10.80 4.71
CA SER A 101 6.70 -11.62 5.16
C SER A 101 6.46 -13.06 4.70
N VAL A 102 7.48 -13.73 4.16
CA VAL A 102 7.40 -15.12 3.66
C VAL A 102 8.33 -16.08 4.41
N GLY A 103 9.03 -15.59 5.45
CA GLY A 103 10.02 -16.34 6.21
C GLY A 103 10.50 -15.63 7.47
N SER A 104 11.61 -16.09 8.02
CA SER A 104 12.17 -15.61 9.30
C SER A 104 13.36 -14.66 9.16
N ALA A 105 13.93 -14.54 7.96
CA ALA A 105 15.01 -13.62 7.68
C ALA A 105 14.49 -12.24 7.26
N ALA A 106 15.31 -11.20 7.43
CA ALA A 106 14.93 -9.83 7.08
C ALA A 106 14.59 -9.63 5.60
N ASN A 107 15.16 -10.47 4.72
CA ASN A 107 14.94 -10.45 3.28
C ASN A 107 13.83 -11.40 2.82
N ASP A 108 13.17 -12.12 3.74
CA ASP A 108 12.03 -12.96 3.42
C ASP A 108 10.77 -12.10 3.35
N VAL A 109 10.75 -11.15 2.41
CA VAL A 109 9.63 -10.27 2.12
C VAL A 109 9.28 -10.40 0.65
N ALA A 110 8.01 -10.69 0.35
CA ALA A 110 7.49 -10.77 -1.01
C ALA A 110 6.62 -9.55 -1.31
N LEU A 111 6.81 -9.01 -2.51
CA LEU A 111 6.00 -7.96 -3.11
C LEU A 111 5.13 -8.56 -4.22
N GLU A 112 3.83 -8.36 -4.14
CA GLU A 112 2.88 -8.77 -5.16
C GLU A 112 2.10 -7.55 -5.65
N VAL A 113 2.14 -7.28 -6.96
CA VAL A 113 1.34 -6.21 -7.56
C VAL A 113 0.14 -6.82 -8.26
N ARG A 114 -1.06 -6.53 -7.74
CA ARG A 114 -2.33 -6.91 -8.36
C ARG A 114 -2.89 -5.68 -9.07
N SER A 115 -2.70 -5.66 -10.38
CA SER A 115 -3.31 -4.64 -11.24
C SER A 115 -4.83 -4.85 -11.28
N PRO A 116 -5.62 -3.82 -11.60
CA PRO A 116 -7.05 -4.00 -11.75
C PRO A 116 -7.30 -5.03 -12.86
N VAL A 117 -8.29 -5.90 -12.64
CA VAL A 117 -8.79 -6.76 -13.72
C VAL A 117 -9.65 -5.88 -14.62
N GLY A 118 -9.00 -5.19 -15.54
CA GLY A 118 -9.64 -4.38 -16.57
C GLY A 118 -9.79 -5.18 -17.86
N ALA A 119 -11.01 -5.63 -18.12
CA ALA A 119 -11.57 -5.72 -19.45
C ALA A 119 -12.93 -5.01 -19.44
#